data_AF-A0A7W4G026-F1
#
_entry.id   AF-A0A7W4G026-F1
#
_cell.length_a   1.000
_cell.length_b   1.000
_cell.length_c   1.000
_cell.angle_alpha   90.00
_cell.angle_beta   90.00
_cell.angle_gamma   90.00
#
_symmetry.space_group_name_H-M   'P 1'
#
loop_
_entity.id
_entity.type
_entity.pdbx_description
1 polymer ?
#
loop_
_entity_poly.entity_id
_entity_poly.type
_entity_poly.pdbx_seq_one_letter_code
_entity_poly.pdbx_strand_id
1 'polypeptide(L)' 'MNLTNTINCPHCQHSKIIISIEALCAGEKFCCQLCNTVISLAAEDRVQVKSASEKLQSSSAIGSCNSDYAKFS' A
#
# COMPACT_ATOMS: atom_id res chain seq x y z
N MET A 1 11.28 -8.90 -3.42
CA MET A 1 11.15 -8.57 -1.99
C MET A 1 9.67 -8.65 -1.67
N ASN A 2 9.22 -9.53 -0.77
CA ASN A 2 7.81 -9.57 -0.36
C ASN A 2 7.51 -8.32 0.48
N LEU A 3 6.79 -7.36 -0.08
CA LEU A 3 6.49 -6.11 0.60
C LEU A 3 5.30 -6.29 1.54
N THR A 4 5.57 -6.73 2.77
CA THR A 4 4.56 -6.90 3.82
C THR A 4 4.48 -5.67 4.71
N ASN A 5 3.27 -5.14 4.89
CA ASN A 5 2.97 -4.06 5.81
C ASN A 5 2.10 -4.56 6.95
N THR A 6 2.21 -3.92 8.12
CA THR A 6 1.34 -4.22 9.26
C THR A 6 0.43 -3.02 9.51
N ILE A 7 -0.88 -3.24 9.48
CA ILE A 7 -1.89 -2.23 9.76
C ILE A 7 -2.70 -2.58 11.01
N ASN A 8 -3.26 -1.59 11.68
CA ASN A 8 -4.27 -1.85 12.71
C ASN A 8 -5.59 -2.20 12.02
N CYS A 9 -6.36 -3.11 12.62
CA CYS A 9 -7.69 -3.43 12.13
C CYS A 9 -8.57 -2.16 12.19
N PRO A 10 -9.17 -1.72 11.07
CA PRO A 10 -9.98 -0.50 11.03
C PRO A 10 -11.28 -0.64 11.84
N HIS A 11 -11.72 -1.86 12.12
CA HIS A 11 -12.96 -2.12 12.84
C HIS A 11 -12.75 -2.17 14.36
N CYS A 12 -11.84 -3.02 14.84
CA CYS A 12 -11.63 -3.19 16.29
C CYS A 12 -10.45 -2.38 16.84
N GLN A 13 -9.52 -1.93 16.00
CA GLN A 13 -8.29 -1.20 16.35
C GLN A 13 -7.35 -1.88 17.36
N HIS A 14 -7.74 -3.03 17.91
CA HIS A 14 -7.00 -3.77 18.94
C HIS A 14 -6.14 -4.90 18.37
N SER A 15 -6.34 -5.27 17.11
CA SER A 15 -5.52 -6.26 16.41
C SER A 15 -4.70 -5.62 15.32
N LYS A 16 -3.47 -6.10 15.17
CA LYS A 16 -2.67 -5.86 13.96
C LYS A 16 -2.96 -6.92 12.91
N ILE A 17 -2.89 -6.53 11.65
CA ILE A 17 -3.11 -7.37 10.48
C ILE A 17 -1.90 -7.20 9.57
N ILE A 18 -1.27 -8.31 9.22
CA ILE A 18 -0.16 -8.34 8.29
C ILE A 18 -0.75 -8.47 6.88
N ILE A 19 -0.49 -7.48 6.04
CA ILE A 19 -0.96 -7.41 4.67
C ILE A 19 0.22 -7.48 3.71
N SER A 20 0.10 -8.28 2.65
CA SER A 20 1.03 -8.23 1.52
C SER A 20 0.42 -7.35 0.43
N ILE A 21 1.16 -6.35 -0.05
CA ILE A 21 0.68 -5.44 -1.09
C ILE A 21 0.44 -6.21 -2.40
N GLU A 22 1.30 -7.17 -2.73
CA GLU A 22 1.16 -8.02 -3.91
C GLU A 22 -0.12 -8.86 -3.85
N ALA A 23 -0.40 -9.44 -2.69
CA ALA A 23 -1.63 -10.22 -2.45
C ALA A 23 -2.88 -9.34 -2.44
N LEU A 24 -2.83 -8.11 -1.89
CA LEU A 24 -3.92 -7.14 -1.98
C LEU A 24 -4.23 -6.77 -3.44
N CYS A 25 -3.21 -6.52 -4.25
CA CYS A 25 -3.36 -6.27 -5.69
C CYS A 25 -3.93 -7.48 -6.44
N ALA A 26 -3.55 -8.71 -6.04
CA ALA A 26 -4.12 -9.95 -6.56
C ALA A 26 -5.57 -10.20 -6.11
N GLY A 27 -6.06 -9.44 -5.13
CA GLY A 27 -7.44 -9.54 -4.63
C GLY A 27 -7.62 -10.46 -3.43
N GLU A 28 -6.54 -10.83 -2.76
CA GLU A 28 -6.57 -11.62 -1.54
C GLU A 28 -7.28 -10.88 -0.41
N LYS A 29 -7.86 -11.65 0.52
CA LYS A 29 -8.62 -11.15 1.66
C LYS A 29 -7.86 -11.44 2.95
N PHE A 30 -7.76 -10.45 3.82
CA PHE A 30 -7.08 -10.55 5.10
C PHE A 30 -8.10 -10.49 6.22
N CYS A 31 -8.01 -11.40 7.19
CA CYS A 31 -8.95 -11.45 8.31
C CYS A 31 -8.29 -10.96 9.59
N CYS A 32 -9.00 -10.09 10.32
CA CYS A 32 -8.66 -9.80 11.70
C CYS A 32 -8.93 -11.04 12.56
N GLN A 33 -7.94 -11.49 13.34
CA GLN A 33 -8.06 -12.68 14.19
C GLN A 33 -8.91 -12.45 15.45
N LEU A 34 -9.21 -11.20 15.78
CA LEU A 34 -9.96 -10.82 16.99
C LEU A 34 -11.45 -10.61 16.71
N CYS A 35 -11.78 -9.76 15.73
CA CYS A 35 -13.17 -9.42 15.41
C CYS A 35 -13.69 -10.10 14.14
N ASN A 36 -12.90 -10.97 13.51
CA ASN A 36 -13.21 -11.69 12.27
C ASN A 36 -13.58 -10.78 11.08
N THR A 37 -13.31 -9.48 11.17
CA THR A 37 -13.54 -8.55 10.06
C THR A 37 -12.61 -8.90 8.91
N VAL A 38 -13.22 -9.05 7.73
CA VAL A 38 -12.51 -9.30 6.47
C VAL A 38 -12.16 -7.96 5.83
N ILE A 39 -10.90 -7.81 5.44
CA ILE A 39 -10.34 -6.65 4.77
C ILE A 39 -9.87 -7.10 3.39
N SER A 40 -10.26 -6.34 2.36
CA SER A 40 -9.82 -6.56 1.00
C SER A 40 -9.75 -5.24 0.26
N LEU A 41 -8.87 -5.15 -0.73
CA LEU A 41 -8.86 -4.00 -1.62
C LEU A 41 -10.11 -4.01 -2.52
N ALA A 42 -10.85 -2.90 -2.55
CA ALA A 42 -11.96 -2.74 -3.49
C ALA A 42 -11.45 -2.79 -4.93
N ALA A 43 -12.27 -3.28 -5.86
CA ALA A 43 -11.85 -3.57 -7.23
C ALA A 43 -11.35 -2.31 -7.97
N GLU A 44 -11.98 -1.16 -7.74
CA GLU A 44 -11.60 0.12 -8.33
C GLU A 44 -10.23 0.61 -7.83
N ASP A 45 -9.93 0.39 -6.55
CA ASP A 45 -8.64 0.74 -5.96
C ASP A 45 -7.48 -0.15 -6.48
N ARG A 46 -7.75 -1.37 -6.96
CA ARG A 46 -6.70 -2.28 -7.47
C ARG A 46 -6.00 -1.72 -8.70
N VAL A 47 -6.74 -1.04 -9.58
CA VAL A 47 -6.18 -0.43 -10.80
C VAL A 47 -5.26 0.73 -10.44
N GLN A 48 -5.65 1.55 -9.45
CA GLN A 48 -4.85 2.69 -8.99
C GLN A 48 -3.59 2.24 -8.27
N VAL A 49 -3.69 1.24 -7.37
CA VAL A 49 -2.51 0.71 -6.66
C VAL A 49 -1.54 0.07 -7.63
N LYS A 50 -2.02 -0.70 -8.62
CA LYS A 50 -1.16 -1.28 -9.67
C LYS A 50 -0.41 -0.19 -10.44
N SER A 51 -1.12 0.84 -10.91
CA SER A 51 -0.51 1.97 -11.63
C SER A 51 0.51 2.73 -10.77
N ALA A 52 0.24 2.92 -9.47
CA ALA A 52 1.17 3.55 -8.54
C ALA A 52 2.41 2.69 -8.27
N SER A 53 2.24 1.37 -8.08
CA SER A 53 3.35 0.43 -7.93
C SER A 53 4.25 0.39 -9.17
N GLU A 54 3.66 0.40 -10.37
CA GLU A 54 4.40 0.45 -11.64
C GLU A 54 5.20 1.76 -11.78
N LYS A 55 4.62 2.90 -11.41
CA LYS A 55 5.33 4.20 -11.40
C LYS A 55 6.51 4.19 -10.44
N LEU A 56 6.35 3.68 -9.21
CA LEU A 56 7.42 3.60 -8.22
C LEU A 56 8.58 2.70 -8.68
N GLN A 57 8.29 1.58 -9.35
CA GLN A 57 9.32 0.70 -9.90
C GLN A 57 10.03 1.34 -11.12
N SER A 58 9.30 2.07 -11.96
CA SER A 58 9.86 2.81 -13.10
C SER A 58 10.80 3.93 -12.66
N SER A 59 10.52 4.58 -11.52
CA SER A 59 11.33 5.66 -10.95
C SER A 59 12.65 5.20 -10.31
N SER A 60 12.92 3.88 -10.27
CA SER A 60 14.23 3.36 -9.86
C SER A 60 15.28 3.42 -10.98
N ALA A 61 14.89 3.86 -12.18
CA ALA A 61 15.80 4.28 -13.23
C ALA A 61 15.77 5.81 -13.38
N ILE A 62 16.85 6.45 -12.92
CA ILE A 62 17.32 7.80 -13.30
C ILE A 62 16.68 8.98 -12.55
N GLY A 63 17.54 9.67 -11.78
CA GLY A 63 17.52 11.13 -11.72
C GLY A 63 17.45 11.69 -10.31
N SER A 64 18.60 12.12 -9.78
CA SER A 64 18.72 13.03 -8.66
C SER A 64 17.65 14.12 -8.72
N CYS A 65 16.74 14.15 -7.74
CA CYS A 65 15.88 15.31 -7.52
C CYS A 65 16.76 16.44 -6.98
N ASN A 66 17.35 17.21 -7.91
CA ASN A 66 17.86 18.54 -7.64
C ASN A 66 16.72 19.36 -7.04
N SER A 67 16.85 19.70 -5.77
CA SER A 67 15.94 20.60 -5.05
C SER A 67 16.22 22.03 -5.50
N ASP A 68 15.77 22.39 -6.70
CA ASP A 68 15.66 23.78 -7.13
C ASP A 68 14.24 24.26 -6.79
N TYR A 69 14.03 24.70 -5.55
CA TYR A 69 12.91 25.60 -5.26
C TYR A 69 13.48 26.93 -4.78
N ALA A 70 13.52 27.84 -5.74
CA ALA A 70 13.92 29.21 -5.61
C ALA A 70 13.14 29.95 -4.51
N LYS A 71 13.91 30.56 -3.62
CA LYS A 71 13.79 31.94 -3.12
C LYS A 71 12.42 32.62 -3.30
N PHE A 72 11.66 32.70 -2.22
CA PHE A 72 10.88 33.89 -1.87
C PHE A 72 11.06 34.19 -0.39
N SER A 73 11.99 35.12 -0.14
CA SER A 73 12.05 36.18 0.89
C SER A 73 13.51 36.47 1.24
#